data_AF-A0A3F2V930-F1
#
_entry.id   AF-A0A3F2V930-F1
#
_cell.length_a   1.000
_cell.length_b   1.000
_cell.length_c   1.000
_cell.angle_alpha   90.00
_cell.angle_beta   90.00
_cell.angle_gamma   90.00
#
_symmetry.space_group_name_H-M   'P 1'
#
loop_
_entity.id
_entity.type
_entity.pdbx_description
1 polymer ?
#
loop_
_entity_poly.entity_id
_entity_poly.type
_entity_poly.pdbx_seq_one_letter_code
_entity_poly.pdbx_strand_id
1 'polypeptide(L)' 'MMHLLVEDVDHWHQRITQAGVAEKYAVRLSKVPDQPWQMRDFTLQDPCGVLWRIGQNSS' A
#
# COMPACT_ATOMS: atom_id res chain seq x y z
N MET A 1 11.73 5.28 -4.33
CA MET A 1 10.99 4.19 -3.68
C MET A 1 10.86 4.55 -2.22
N MET A 2 9.63 4.67 -1.71
CA MET A 2 9.35 4.91 -0.29
C MET A 2 8.81 3.63 0.33
N HIS A 3 9.17 3.37 1.59
CA HIS A 3 8.66 2.24 2.35
C HIS A 3 8.05 2.75 3.67
N LEU A 4 6.81 2.38 3.94
CA LEU A 4 6.10 2.71 5.17
C LEU A 4 5.74 1.40 5.87
N LEU A 5 6.29 1.19 7.07
CA LEU A 5 5.90 0.10 7.94
C LEU A 5 4.69 0.52 8.77
N VAL A 6 3.64 -0.30 8.77
CA VAL A 6 2.39 -0.05 9.51
C VAL A 6 2.02 -1.27 10.34
N GLU A 7 1.15 -1.07 11.33
CA GLU A 7 0.69 -2.14 12.23
C GLU A 7 -0.38 -3.05 11.59
N ASP A 8 -1.30 -2.47 10.79
CA ASP A 8 -2.37 -3.20 10.10
C ASP A 8 -2.49 -2.73 8.64
N VAL A 9 -1.86 -3.48 7.74
CA VAL A 9 -1.79 -3.14 6.32
C VAL A 9 -3.13 -3.32 5.59
N ASP A 10 -3.95 -4.30 5.99
CA ASP A 10 -5.25 -4.56 5.37
C ASP A 10 -6.22 -3.41 5.70
N HIS A 11 -6.23 -2.95 6.95
CA HIS A 11 -7.02 -1.79 7.35
C HIS A 11 -6.55 -0.52 6.63
N TRP A 12 -5.23 -0.29 6.49
CA TRP A 12 -4.71 0.83 5.71
C TRP A 12 -5.18 0.79 4.25
N HIS A 13 -5.08 -0.36 3.58
CA HIS A 13 -5.53 -0.52 2.21
C HIS A 13 -7.05 -0.26 2.07
N GLN A 14 -7.86 -0.78 3.00
CA GLN A 14 -9.30 -0.53 3.04
C GLN A 14 -9.62 0.95 3.22
N ARG A 15 -8.96 1.64 4.14
CA ARG A 15 -9.18 3.07 4.42
C ARG A 15 -8.82 3.95 3.23
N ILE A 16 -7.70 3.67 2.55
CA ILE A 16 -7.28 4.36 1.33
C ILE A 16 -8.31 4.17 0.21
N THR A 17 -8.77 2.92 0.03
CA THR A 17 -9.79 2.58 -0.98
C THR A 17 -11.11 3.31 -0.70
N GLN A 18 -11.62 3.24 0.54
CA GLN A 18 -12.87 3.90 0.95
C GLN A 18 -12.80 5.43 0.87
N ALA A 19 -11.63 6.01 1.09
CA ALA A 19 -11.41 7.45 0.98
C ALA A 19 -11.32 7.95 -0.47
N GLY A 20 -11.38 7.06 -1.47
CA GLY A 20 -11.34 7.41 -2.90
C GLY A 20 -9.99 8.02 -3.31
N VAL A 21 -8.89 7.60 -2.67
CA VAL A 21 -7.56 8.16 -2.91
C VAL A 21 -7.08 7.88 -4.33
N ALA A 22 -7.40 6.71 -4.87
CA ALA A 22 -7.05 6.29 -6.22
C ALA A 22 -7.61 7.28 -7.26
N GLU A 23 -8.90 7.58 -7.17
CA GLU A 23 -9.59 8.49 -8.08
C GLU A 23 -9.18 9.95 -7.83
N LYS A 24 -9.11 10.36 -6.56
CA LYS A 24 -8.82 11.75 -6.19
C LYS A 24 -7.43 12.21 -6.61
N TYR A 25 -6.43 11.32 -6.52
CA TYR A 25 -5.03 11.66 -6.76
C TYR A 25 -4.41 10.92 -7.95
N ALA A 26 -5.23 10.21 -8.74
CA ALA A 26 -4.78 9.42 -9.89
C ALA A 26 -3.65 8.43 -9.54
N VAL A 27 -3.73 7.83 -8.35
CA VAL A 27 -2.74 6.82 -7.90
C VAL A 27 -3.21 5.41 -8.29
N ARG A 28 -2.26 4.50 -8.50
CA ARG A 28 -2.55 3.08 -8.74
C ARG A 28 -2.25 2.26 -7.49
N LEU A 29 -3.22 1.49 -7.03
CA LEU A 29 -3.11 0.61 -5.87
C LEU A 29 -3.01 -0.86 -6.32
N SER A 30 -2.08 -1.61 -5.72
CA SER A 30 -2.06 -3.07 -5.86
C SER A 30 -2.90 -3.75 -4.78
N LYS A 31 -3.15 -5.06 -4.95
CA LYS A 31 -3.66 -5.91 -3.87
C LYS A 31 -2.64 -6.00 -2.73
N VAL A 32 -3.07 -6.60 -1.61
CA VAL A 32 -2.31 -6.81 -0.38
C VAL A 32 -1.93 -8.30 -0.20
N PRO A 33 -1.02 -8.88 -0.99
CA PRO A 33 -0.59 -10.27 -0.81
C PRO A 33 0.39 -10.43 0.36
N ASP A 34 0.48 -11.65 0.87
CA ASP A 34 1.64 -12.08 1.64
C ASP A 34 2.83 -12.31 0.70
N GLN A 35 4.01 -11.96 1.18
CA GLN A 35 5.23 -11.92 0.39
C GLN A 35 6.26 -12.93 0.92
N PRO A 36 7.18 -13.43 0.07
CA PRO A 36 8.16 -14.44 0.46
C PRO A 36 9.19 -13.94 1.50
N TRP A 37 9.26 -12.64 1.78
CA TRP A 37 10.14 -12.03 2.78
C TRP A 37 9.43 -11.72 4.12
N GLN A 38 8.41 -12.52 4.47
CA GLN A 38 7.69 -12.42 5.76
C GLN A 38 7.03 -11.06 5.99
N MET A 39 6.48 -10.49 4.93
CA MET A 39 5.69 -9.27 5.01
C MET A 39 4.37 -9.45 4.28
N ARG A 40 3.40 -8.64 4.67
CA ARG A 40 2.17 -8.43 3.94
C ARG A 40 2.16 -6.97 3.51
N ASP A 41 2.11 -6.72 2.20
CA ASP A 41 2.30 -5.37 1.67
C ASP A 41 1.46 -5.10 0.43
N PHE A 42 1.25 -3.82 0.13
CA PHE A 42 0.77 -3.35 -1.16
C PHE A 42 1.59 -2.15 -1.63
N THR A 43 1.37 -1.78 -2.89
CA THR A 43 2.00 -0.62 -3.51
C THR A 43 1.00 0.44 -3.89
N LEU A 44 1.43 1.69 -3.77
CA LEU A 44 0.77 2.87 -4.29
C LEU A 44 1.76 3.55 -5.24
N GLN A 45 1.39 3.67 -6.51
CA GLN A 45 2.19 4.42 -7.48
C GLN A 45 1.52 5.77 -7.75
N ASP A 46 2.23 6.86 -7.48
CA ASP A 46 1.73 8.21 -7.71
C ASP A 46 2.06 8.76 -9.11
N PRO A 47 1.40 9.85 -9.55
CA PRO A 47 1.65 10.46 -10.85
C PRO A 47 3.05 11.04 -11.03
N CYS A 48 3.77 11.31 -9.93
CA CYS A 48 5.15 11.78 -9.96
C CYS A 48 6.14 10.63 -10.22
N GLY A 49 5.65 9.38 -10.31
CA GLY A 49 6.45 8.19 -10.56
C GLY A 49 7.05 7.58 -9.30
N VAL A 50 6.71 8.07 -8.10
CA VAL A 50 7.18 7.47 -6.86
C VAL A 50 6.36 6.21 -6.58
N LEU A 51 7.07 5.10 -6.39
CA LEU A 51 6.50 3.88 -5.85
C LEU A 51 6.60 3.93 -4.32
N TRP A 52 5.46 3.82 -3.68
CA TRP A 52 5.31 3.64 -2.24
C TRP A 52 4.99 2.17 -1.98
N ARG A 53 5.67 1.55 -1.03
CA ARG A 53 5.31 0.25 -0.49
C ARG A 53 4.90 0.41 0.95
N ILE A 54 3.68 -0.02 1.25
CA ILE A 54 3.10 0.05 2.58
C ILE A 54 2.91 -1.39 3.03
N GLY A 55 3.56 -1.76 4.13
CA GLY A 55 3.63 -3.14 4.56
C GLY A 55 3.67 -3.30 6.07
N GLN A 56 3.36 -4.51 6.51
CA GLN A 56 3.52 -4.97 7.89
C GLN A 56 4.41 -6.22 7.87
N ASN A 57 5.11 -6.49 8.97
CA ASN A 57 5.76 -7.78 9.17
C ASN A 57 4.69 -8.82 9.49
N SER A 58 4.81 -10.02 8.93
CA SER A 58 3.85 -11.12 9.13
C SER A 58 4.24 -12.04 10.30
N SER A 59 5.12 -11.58 11.20
CA SER A 59 5.72 -12.32 12.32
C SER A 59 5.41 -11.68 13.67
#